data_AF-A0A359D3L6-F1
#
_entry.id   AF-A0A359D3L6-F1
#
_cell.length_a   1.000
_cell.length_b   1.000
_cell.length_c   1.000
_cell.angle_alpha   90.00
_cell.angle_beta   90.00
_cell.angle_gamma   90.00
#
_symmetry.space_group_name_H-M   'P 1'
#
loop_
_entity.id
_entity.type
_entity.pdbx_description
1 polymer ?
#
loop_
_entity_poly.entity_id
_entity_poly.type
_entity_poly.pdbx_seq_one_letter_code
_entity_poly.pdbx_strand_id
1 'polypeptide(L)'
;MKKLIPILITSKHLYGFIGCIVLTLCLILSNTSFAQKQKLLVSGKIAIDDGKPAGTVIKIEKDGTHWKNVSVGENGRFTIGLEYQFDYILSFEKKKYVTKKISISTKLPPDVKIDEGYDPFQFNINLFKQYEGVNTVVFNQPVGIIKYSSKKDDFDFDTDYTKSIQSEISKAESEVEVKKNEEKEQQKQEQLANNLNKANNTANNDANKAKAKQDEDSKNKVKPKAENDNKNIQNAGKSTNEEYQAMLKAKAENDARKRNEAQAKSEEDKRRLAEAKAKQEEEMRKAKAAGKLKSYLASIYPNGITIEKSKDDRKESNRYIVNRDSLANEYIEVIHSWGGKYYFKNGETISNIIFKKETKPIGVEPVYIKNE
;
A
#
# COMPACT_ATOMS: atom_id res chain seq x y z
N MET A 1 -4.27 25.09 -95.24
CA MET A 1 -5.59 24.98 -94.58
C MET A 1 -5.77 23.56 -94.03
N LYS A 2 -5.56 23.34 -92.73
CA LYS A 2 -5.83 22.06 -92.05
C LYS A 2 -7.08 22.25 -91.18
N LYS A 3 -8.15 21.52 -91.47
CA LYS A 3 -9.38 21.51 -90.67
C LYS A 3 -9.11 20.77 -89.35
N LEU A 4 -9.33 21.44 -88.22
CA LEU A 4 -9.40 20.81 -86.90
C LEU A 4 -10.76 20.11 -86.77
N ILE A 5 -10.74 18.80 -86.52
CA ILE A 5 -11.93 17.99 -86.22
C ILE A 5 -12.17 18.12 -84.71
N PRO A 6 -13.37 18.52 -84.25
CA PRO A 6 -13.68 18.53 -82.83
C PRO A 6 -13.89 17.10 -82.34
N ILE A 7 -13.08 16.65 -81.39
CA ILE A 7 -13.31 15.40 -80.66
C ILE A 7 -14.45 15.67 -79.68
N LEU A 8 -15.66 15.20 -80.02
CA LEU A 8 -16.79 15.18 -79.10
C LEU A 8 -16.55 14.11 -78.03
N ILE A 9 -16.11 14.53 -76.86
CA ILE A 9 -16.10 13.68 -75.66
C ILE A 9 -17.56 13.59 -75.18
N THR A 10 -18.21 12.45 -75.43
CA THR A 10 -19.57 12.20 -74.93
C THR A 10 -19.56 11.99 -73.42
N SER A 11 -20.63 12.42 -72.74
CA SER A 11 -20.74 12.43 -71.27
C SER A 11 -20.43 11.07 -70.62
N LYS A 12 -20.67 9.95 -71.31
CA LYS A 12 -20.33 8.60 -70.85
C LYS A 12 -18.82 8.39 -70.61
N HIS A 13 -17.96 8.98 -71.44
CA HIS A 13 -16.50 8.89 -71.27
C HIS A 13 -16.00 9.82 -70.15
N LEU A 14 -16.70 10.93 -69.90
CA LEU A 14 -16.39 11.84 -68.81
C LEU A 14 -16.68 11.20 -67.44
N TYR A 15 -17.81 10.51 -67.28
CA TYR A 15 -18.14 9.78 -66.04
C TYR A 15 -17.21 8.59 -65.80
N GLY A 16 -16.78 7.88 -66.85
CA GLY A 16 -15.79 6.81 -66.74
C GLY A 16 -14.42 7.33 -66.29
N PHE A 17 -13.98 8.48 -66.83
CA PHE A 17 -12.69 9.10 -66.47
C PHE A 17 -12.70 9.67 -65.05
N ILE A 18 -13.79 10.32 -64.65
CA ILE A 18 -14.00 10.79 -63.26
C ILE A 18 -14.06 9.60 -62.30
N GLY A 19 -14.73 8.51 -62.66
CA GLY A 19 -14.76 7.27 -61.87
C GLY A 19 -13.37 6.68 -61.63
N CYS A 20 -12.52 6.63 -62.67
CA CYS A 20 -11.13 6.18 -62.54
C CYS A 20 -10.28 7.11 -61.65
N ILE A 21 -10.46 8.44 -61.74
CA ILE A 21 -9.76 9.40 -60.88
C ILE A 21 -10.19 9.23 -59.41
N VAL A 22 -11.49 9.08 -59.15
CA VAL A 22 -12.00 8.87 -57.78
C VAL A 22 -11.52 7.53 -57.20
N LEU A 23 -11.49 6.46 -58.01
CA LEU A 23 -10.98 5.15 -57.58
C LEU A 23 -9.47 5.20 -57.27
N THR A 24 -8.70 5.93 -58.08
CA THR A 24 -7.26 6.12 -57.87
C THR A 24 -6.99 6.99 -56.64
N LEU A 25 -7.80 8.03 -56.40
CA LEU A 25 -7.72 8.89 -55.22
C LEU A 25 -8.07 8.12 -53.93
N CYS A 26 -9.09 7.24 -53.97
CA CYS A 26 -9.44 6.35 -52.86
C CYS A 26 -8.33 5.34 -52.54
N LEU A 27 -7.61 4.82 -53.55
CA LEU A 27 -6.49 3.89 -53.34
C LEU A 27 -5.25 4.59 -52.74
N ILE A 28 -5.04 5.88 -53.02
CA ILE A 28 -3.94 6.66 -52.43
C ILE A 28 -4.24 7.01 -50.96
N LEU A 29 -5.51 7.20 -50.60
CA LEU A 29 -5.95 7.48 -49.22
C LEU A 29 -5.89 6.25 -48.28
N SER A 30 -5.82 5.03 -48.81
CA SER A 30 -5.74 3.80 -48.02
C SER A 30 -4.37 3.54 -47.37
N ASN A 31 -3.34 4.33 -47.69
CA ASN A 31 -1.97 4.13 -47.17
C ASN A 31 -1.69 4.85 -45.86
N THR A 32 -2.66 5.51 -45.22
CA THR A 32 -2.50 5.92 -43.82
C THR A 32 -2.80 4.74 -42.89
N SER A 33 -1.99 3.67 -43.01
CA SER A 33 -1.84 2.75 -41.90
C SER A 33 -1.18 3.53 -40.77
N PHE A 34 -2.00 4.01 -39.82
CA PHE A 34 -1.49 4.47 -38.54
C PHE A 34 -0.75 3.29 -37.90
N ALA A 35 0.57 3.28 -38.00
CA ALA A 35 1.40 2.51 -37.09
C ALA A 35 1.03 2.99 -35.69
N GLN A 36 0.31 2.16 -34.92
CA GLN A 36 0.14 2.40 -33.49
C GLN A 36 1.55 2.37 -32.90
N LYS A 37 2.14 3.55 -32.67
CA LYS A 37 3.43 3.66 -32.00
C LYS A 37 3.27 2.95 -30.67
N GLN A 38 3.98 1.82 -30.52
CA GLN A 38 4.00 1.08 -29.27
C GLN A 38 4.47 2.01 -28.15
N LYS A 39 3.91 1.83 -26.95
CA LYS A 39 4.18 2.64 -25.77
C LYS A 39 4.55 1.73 -24.62
N LEU A 40 5.47 2.18 -23.76
CA LEU A 40 5.66 1.56 -22.47
C LEU A 40 4.44 1.88 -21.60
N LEU A 41 3.68 0.86 -21.22
CA LEU A 41 2.55 1.03 -20.31
C LEU A 41 3.08 1.02 -18.88
N VAL A 42 2.89 2.10 -18.14
CA VAL A 42 3.14 2.13 -16.70
C VAL A 42 1.83 2.20 -15.95
N SER A 43 1.68 1.37 -14.93
CA SER A 43 0.44 1.29 -14.16
C SER A 43 0.69 1.05 -12.70
N GLY A 44 -0.32 1.33 -11.88
CA GLY A 44 -0.13 1.29 -10.45
C GLY A 44 -1.36 1.61 -9.64
N LYS A 45 -1.17 1.52 -8.31
CA LYS A 45 -2.15 1.95 -7.33
C LYS A 45 -1.52 2.98 -6.40
N ILE A 46 -2.25 4.06 -6.16
CA ILE A 46 -1.96 5.06 -5.16
C ILE A 46 -2.70 4.70 -3.88
N ALA A 47 -1.95 4.53 -2.80
CA ALA A 47 -2.44 4.48 -1.44
C ALA A 47 -2.21 5.83 -0.77
N ILE A 48 -3.11 6.19 0.13
CA ILE A 48 -3.02 7.41 0.93
C ILE A 48 -3.12 7.00 2.39
N ASP A 49 -2.12 7.36 3.19
CA ASP A 49 -2.18 7.13 4.63
C ASP A 49 -3.27 8.00 5.26
N ASP A 50 -4.20 7.36 5.99
CA ASP A 50 -5.34 8.00 6.65
C ASP A 50 -6.21 8.85 5.70
N GLY A 51 -6.44 8.38 4.45
CA GLY A 51 -7.23 9.11 3.47
C GLY A 51 -7.71 8.31 2.25
N LYS A 52 -8.37 9.01 1.31
CA LYS A 52 -8.83 8.45 0.03
C LYS A 52 -7.93 8.89 -1.14
N PRO A 53 -7.66 8.01 -2.12
CA PRO A 53 -6.87 8.35 -3.31
C PRO A 53 -7.47 9.47 -4.17
N ALA A 54 -8.80 9.58 -4.21
CA ALA A 54 -9.51 10.59 -4.99
C ALA A 54 -9.01 12.01 -4.71
N GLY A 55 -8.83 12.80 -5.77
CA GLY A 55 -8.26 14.15 -5.70
C GLY A 55 -6.74 14.20 -5.70
N THR A 56 -6.07 13.08 -6.00
CA THR A 56 -4.65 13.06 -6.38
C THR A 56 -4.53 13.36 -7.89
N VAL A 57 -3.51 14.13 -8.27
CA VAL A 57 -3.20 14.43 -9.68
C VAL A 57 -1.79 13.94 -9.98
N ILE A 58 -1.63 13.23 -11.09
CA ILE A 58 -0.33 12.84 -11.63
C ILE A 58 0.03 13.88 -12.68
N LYS A 59 0.98 14.76 -12.39
CA LYS A 59 1.54 15.68 -13.38
C LYS A 59 2.70 15.02 -14.09
N ILE A 60 2.70 15.06 -15.41
CA ILE A 60 3.68 14.37 -16.23
C ILE A 60 4.49 15.40 -17.02
N GLU A 61 5.80 15.34 -16.87
CA GLU A 61 6.77 16.04 -17.72
C GLU A 61 7.37 15.04 -18.72
N LYS A 62 7.64 15.50 -19.94
CA LYS A 62 8.30 14.78 -21.04
C LYS A 62 9.46 15.65 -21.51
N ASP A 63 10.68 15.13 -21.42
CA ASP A 63 11.94 15.85 -21.68
C ASP A 63 12.00 17.22 -20.97
N GLY A 64 11.59 17.24 -19.70
CA GLY A 64 11.58 18.46 -18.88
C GLY A 64 10.47 19.47 -19.21
N THR A 65 9.61 19.19 -20.20
CA THR A 65 8.46 20.03 -20.53
C THR A 65 7.17 19.40 -20.02
N HIS A 66 6.25 20.21 -19.50
CA HIS A 66 4.93 19.72 -19.12
C HIS A 66 4.24 19.02 -20.29
N TRP A 67 3.77 17.78 -20.08
CA TRP A 67 3.08 17.00 -21.11
C TRP A 67 1.58 16.90 -20.86
N LYS A 68 1.16 16.39 -19.69
CA LYS A 68 -0.25 16.27 -19.32
C LYS A 68 -0.45 16.02 -17.83
N ASN A 69 -1.70 16.15 -17.39
CA ASN A 69 -2.15 15.78 -16.06
C ASN A 69 -3.13 14.61 -16.13
N VAL A 70 -3.08 13.71 -15.14
CA VAL A 70 -4.01 12.59 -14.98
C VAL A 70 -4.63 12.63 -13.59
N SER A 71 -5.95 12.78 -13.53
CA SER A 71 -6.70 12.72 -12.27
C SER A 71 -6.90 11.28 -11.82
N VAL A 72 -6.75 11.04 -10.51
CA VAL A 72 -6.86 9.70 -9.92
C VAL A 72 -8.23 9.53 -9.29
N GLY A 73 -8.92 8.45 -9.67
CA GLY A 73 -10.24 8.08 -9.15
C GLY A 73 -10.19 7.45 -7.75
N GLU A 74 -11.35 7.05 -7.24
CA GLU A 74 -11.50 6.53 -5.87
C GLU A 74 -10.72 5.24 -5.61
N ASN A 75 -10.59 4.37 -6.62
CA ASN A 75 -9.86 3.11 -6.50
C ASN A 75 -8.32 3.28 -6.47
N GLY A 76 -7.83 4.51 -6.69
CA GLY A 76 -6.41 4.85 -6.69
C GLY A 76 -5.63 4.30 -7.88
N ARG A 77 -6.26 3.66 -8.87
CA ARG A 77 -5.55 3.04 -9.99
C ARG A 77 -5.21 4.05 -11.07
N PHE A 78 -4.05 3.89 -11.70
CA PHE A 78 -3.66 4.64 -12.89
C PHE A 78 -3.00 3.72 -13.92
N THR A 79 -3.13 4.09 -15.19
CA THR A 79 -2.41 3.50 -16.32
C THR A 79 -2.04 4.62 -17.28
N ILE A 80 -0.78 4.71 -17.67
CA ILE A 80 -0.22 5.76 -18.52
C ILE A 80 0.64 5.08 -19.59
N GLY A 81 0.38 5.38 -20.87
CA GLY A 81 1.26 4.98 -21.96
C GLY A 81 2.31 6.04 -22.26
N LEU A 82 3.58 5.67 -22.15
CA LEU A 82 4.76 6.51 -22.40
C LEU A 82 5.37 6.17 -23.76
N GLU A 83 5.72 7.19 -24.54
CA GLU A 83 6.39 6.99 -25.84
C GLU A 83 7.86 6.64 -25.60
N TYR A 84 8.44 5.78 -26.44
CA TYR A 84 9.86 5.43 -26.36
C TYR A 84 10.77 6.59 -26.78
N GLN A 85 12.03 6.51 -26.35
CA GLN A 85 13.09 7.50 -26.62
C GLN A 85 12.93 8.85 -25.91
N PHE A 86 12.24 8.89 -24.77
CA PHE A 86 11.99 10.11 -23.99
C PHE A 86 12.28 9.91 -22.51
N ASP A 87 12.55 11.01 -21.81
CA ASP A 87 12.62 11.01 -20.35
C ASP A 87 11.34 11.60 -19.75
N TYR A 88 10.78 10.94 -18.75
CA TYR A 88 9.55 11.34 -18.09
C TYR A 88 9.75 11.54 -16.59
N ILE A 89 9.04 12.53 -16.03
CA ILE A 89 8.88 12.67 -14.58
C ILE A 89 7.39 12.66 -14.26
N LEU A 90 6.97 11.69 -13.45
CA LEU A 90 5.61 11.59 -12.92
C LEU A 90 5.61 12.15 -11.50
N SER A 91 4.98 13.31 -11.29
CA SER A 91 4.81 13.93 -9.97
C SER A 91 3.40 13.63 -9.44
N PHE A 92 3.33 12.90 -8.34
CA PHE A 92 2.10 12.49 -7.68
C PHE A 92 1.75 13.51 -6.59
N GLU A 93 0.77 14.36 -6.87
CA GLU A 93 0.43 15.52 -6.03
C GLU A 93 -0.95 15.40 -5.39
N LYS A 94 -1.02 15.71 -4.10
CA LYS A 94 -2.29 15.84 -3.36
C LYS A 94 -2.14 16.89 -2.26
N LYS A 95 -3.14 17.76 -2.11
CA LYS A 95 -3.14 18.83 -1.10
C LYS A 95 -2.96 18.27 0.32
N LYS A 96 -2.03 18.83 1.09
CA LYS A 96 -1.60 18.41 2.45
C LYS A 96 -0.80 17.09 2.52
N TYR A 97 -0.40 16.53 1.38
CA TYR A 97 0.43 15.32 1.32
C TYR A 97 1.77 15.65 0.66
N VAL A 98 2.79 14.87 1.01
CA VAL A 98 4.10 14.98 0.36
C VAL A 98 3.98 14.56 -1.10
N THR A 99 4.54 15.38 -1.98
CA THR A 99 4.63 15.06 -3.41
C THR A 99 5.74 14.04 -3.61
N LYS A 100 5.44 12.94 -4.30
CA LYS A 100 6.45 11.95 -4.70
C LYS A 100 6.65 11.99 -6.21
N LYS A 101 7.90 11.81 -6.65
CA LYS A 101 8.27 11.80 -8.07
C LYS A 101 8.81 10.44 -8.49
N ILE A 102 8.47 9.97 -9.69
CA ILE A 102 9.11 8.82 -10.33
C ILE A 102 9.70 9.28 -11.65
N SER A 103 10.99 9.03 -11.84
CA SER A 103 11.68 9.28 -13.10
C SER A 103 11.66 8.02 -13.94
N ILE A 104 11.31 8.16 -15.22
CA ILE A 104 11.20 7.04 -16.15
C ILE A 104 11.91 7.42 -17.44
N SER A 105 13.03 6.76 -17.74
CA SER A 105 13.67 6.88 -19.05
C SER A 105 13.17 5.76 -19.94
N THR A 106 12.49 6.09 -21.04
CA THR A 106 12.06 5.11 -22.07
C THR A 106 13.05 4.98 -23.21
N LYS A 107 14.29 5.47 -23.01
CA LYS A 107 15.39 5.38 -23.97
C LYS A 107 15.91 3.95 -24.04
N LEU A 108 15.91 3.42 -25.26
CA LEU A 108 16.42 2.11 -25.61
C LEU A 108 17.73 2.25 -26.41
N PRO A 109 18.67 1.31 -26.24
CA PRO A 109 19.83 1.18 -27.11
C PRO A 109 19.43 1.04 -28.59
N PRO A 110 20.25 1.52 -29.54
CA PRO A 110 19.91 1.49 -30.97
C PRO A 110 19.68 0.10 -31.57
N ASP A 111 20.28 -0.93 -30.95
CA ASP A 111 20.19 -2.33 -31.32
C ASP A 111 18.94 -3.03 -30.78
N VAL A 112 18.22 -2.41 -29.85
CA VAL A 112 17.00 -2.96 -29.25
C VAL A 112 15.79 -2.55 -30.08
N LYS A 113 15.10 -3.54 -30.66
CA LYS A 113 13.88 -3.33 -31.43
C LYS A 113 12.63 -3.34 -30.56
N ILE A 114 11.65 -2.53 -30.94
CA ILE A 114 10.34 -2.41 -30.29
C ILE A 114 9.32 -3.21 -31.12
N ASP A 115 9.62 -4.48 -31.39
CA ASP A 115 8.78 -5.30 -32.28
C ASP A 115 7.55 -5.85 -31.52
N GLU A 116 7.75 -6.32 -30.29
CA GLU A 116 6.70 -6.93 -29.44
C GLU A 116 6.20 -6.01 -28.31
N GLY A 117 6.90 -4.91 -28.05
CA GLY A 117 6.64 -4.02 -26.91
C GLY A 117 7.10 -4.62 -25.58
N TYR A 118 6.99 -3.86 -24.51
CA TYR A 118 7.33 -4.32 -23.16
C TYR A 118 6.08 -4.57 -22.34
N ASP A 119 6.18 -5.51 -21.41
CA ASP A 119 5.13 -5.76 -20.43
C ASP A 119 4.81 -4.48 -19.64
N PRO A 120 3.54 -4.28 -19.23
CA PRO A 120 3.19 -3.14 -18.40
C PRO A 120 4.01 -3.09 -17.11
N PHE A 121 4.78 -2.03 -16.93
CA PHE A 121 5.59 -1.83 -15.74
C PHE A 121 4.71 -1.38 -14.57
N GLN A 122 4.67 -2.17 -13.51
CA GLN A 122 3.76 -1.97 -12.38
C GLN A 122 4.49 -1.48 -11.13
N PHE A 123 4.08 -0.33 -10.59
CA PHE A 123 4.57 0.18 -9.31
C PHE A 123 3.44 0.81 -8.50
N ASN A 124 3.55 0.80 -7.19
CA ASN A 124 2.58 1.47 -6.32
C ASN A 124 3.16 2.81 -5.85
N ILE A 125 2.33 3.68 -5.30
CA ILE A 125 2.78 4.91 -4.64
C ILE A 125 2.00 5.04 -3.34
N ASN A 126 2.68 5.25 -2.22
CA ASN A 126 2.02 5.68 -0.99
C ASN A 126 2.34 7.15 -0.72
N LEU A 127 1.30 7.97 -0.56
CA LEU A 127 1.44 9.36 -0.15
C LEU A 127 1.03 9.50 1.32
N PHE A 128 1.88 10.15 2.09
CA PHE A 128 1.64 10.46 3.50
C PHE A 128 1.46 11.96 3.70
N LYS A 129 0.79 12.32 4.80
CA LYS A 129 0.53 13.71 5.15
C LYS A 129 1.84 14.44 5.37
N GLN A 130 1.90 15.69 4.91
CA GLN A 130 3.01 16.57 5.22
C GLN A 130 2.81 17.17 6.61
N TYR A 131 3.72 16.84 7.53
CA TYR A 131 3.75 17.39 8.89
C TYR A 131 4.75 18.54 8.98
N GLU A 132 4.38 19.58 9.73
CA GLU A 132 5.30 20.67 10.04
C GLU A 132 6.49 20.15 10.85
N GLY A 133 7.70 20.63 10.52
CA GLY A 133 8.94 20.22 11.18
C GLY A 133 9.56 18.92 10.67
N VAL A 134 8.92 18.19 9.76
CA VAL A 134 9.53 17.02 9.10
C VAL A 134 10.34 17.45 7.88
N ASN A 135 11.57 16.95 7.74
CA ASN A 135 12.39 17.24 6.57
C ASN A 135 11.90 16.46 5.35
N THR A 136 11.19 17.14 4.45
CA THR A 136 10.68 16.54 3.21
C THR A 136 11.56 16.80 1.98
N VAL A 137 12.76 17.38 2.16
CA VAL A 137 13.65 17.77 1.04
C VAL A 137 14.04 16.57 0.17
N VAL A 138 14.19 15.38 0.77
CA VAL A 138 14.48 14.13 0.04
C VAL A 138 13.44 13.83 -1.05
N PHE A 139 12.18 14.21 -0.85
CA PHE A 139 11.09 13.94 -1.81
C PHE A 139 11.03 14.95 -2.98
N ASN A 140 11.89 15.98 -2.98
CA ASN A 140 12.07 16.84 -4.15
C ASN A 140 12.74 16.09 -5.31
N GLN A 141 13.50 15.04 -4.97
CA GLN A 141 14.11 14.11 -5.90
C GLN A 141 13.16 12.95 -6.23
N PRO A 142 13.36 12.24 -7.35
CA PRO A 142 12.63 11.01 -7.64
C PRO A 142 12.82 9.98 -6.52
N VAL A 143 11.74 9.39 -6.01
CA VAL A 143 11.83 8.27 -5.05
C VAL A 143 12.12 6.93 -5.73
N GLY A 144 12.07 6.91 -7.06
CA GLY A 144 12.43 5.78 -7.89
C GLY A 144 12.80 6.24 -9.30
N ILE A 145 13.78 5.57 -9.88
CA ILE A 145 14.17 5.71 -11.28
C ILE A 145 13.91 4.38 -11.96
N ILE A 146 13.17 4.41 -13.06
CA ILE A 146 12.90 3.26 -13.93
C ILE A 146 13.62 3.51 -15.25
N LYS A 147 14.41 2.54 -15.70
CA LYS A 147 15.15 2.62 -16.97
C LYS A 147 15.33 1.24 -17.57
N TYR A 148 15.66 1.18 -18.85
CA TYR A 148 16.00 -0.07 -19.51
C TYR A 148 17.28 -0.66 -18.92
N SER A 149 17.27 -1.97 -18.66
CA SER A 149 18.38 -2.74 -18.14
C SER A 149 18.82 -3.76 -19.18
N SER A 150 19.96 -3.53 -19.84
CA SER A 150 20.52 -4.46 -20.84
C SER A 150 20.78 -5.85 -20.28
N LYS A 151 21.00 -5.98 -18.96
CA LYS A 151 21.18 -7.29 -18.29
C LYS A 151 19.89 -8.10 -18.22
N LYS A 152 18.75 -7.41 -18.09
CA LYS A 152 17.42 -8.02 -17.94
C LYS A 152 16.61 -7.99 -19.24
N ASP A 153 17.11 -7.29 -20.25
CA ASP A 153 16.43 -6.97 -21.51
C ASP A 153 15.01 -6.41 -21.28
N ASP A 154 14.87 -5.59 -20.24
CA ASP A 154 13.59 -5.07 -19.78
C ASP A 154 13.77 -3.78 -18.96
N PHE A 155 12.69 -3.06 -18.72
CA PHE A 155 12.66 -1.95 -17.78
C PHE A 155 12.73 -2.45 -16.34
N ASP A 156 13.55 -1.79 -15.54
CA ASP A 156 13.71 -2.12 -14.13
C ASP A 156 14.03 -0.87 -13.30
N PHE A 157 13.90 -1.01 -11.99
CA PHE A 157 14.35 0.02 -11.07
C PHE A 157 15.88 0.14 -11.09
N ASP A 158 16.37 1.38 -11.09
CA ASP A 158 17.77 1.67 -10.84
C ASP A 158 18.10 1.33 -9.37
N THR A 159 18.66 0.14 -9.20
CA THR A 159 18.99 -0.41 -7.89
C THR A 159 20.06 0.42 -7.17
N ASP A 160 21.02 0.98 -7.91
CA ASP A 160 22.11 1.76 -7.31
C ASP A 160 21.59 3.11 -6.82
N TYR A 161 20.76 3.78 -7.65
CA TYR A 161 20.07 4.98 -7.22
C TYR A 161 19.17 4.73 -6.01
N THR A 162 18.39 3.65 -6.03
CA THR A 162 17.51 3.29 -4.92
C THR A 162 18.30 3.17 -3.62
N LYS A 163 19.42 2.42 -3.64
CA LYS A 163 20.28 2.26 -2.45
C LYS A 163 20.81 3.59 -1.93
N SER A 164 21.15 4.52 -2.83
CA SER A 164 21.70 5.82 -2.46
C SER A 164 20.72 6.70 -1.67
N ILE A 165 19.41 6.64 -1.99
CA ILE A 165 18.39 7.49 -1.35
C ILE A 165 17.55 6.75 -0.30
N GLN A 166 17.66 5.43 -0.23
CA GLN A 166 16.80 4.59 0.63
C GLN A 166 16.88 4.98 2.11
N SER A 167 18.08 5.30 2.61
CA SER A 167 18.27 5.67 4.01
C SER A 167 17.55 6.99 4.34
N GLU A 168 17.65 7.99 3.46
CA GLU A 168 17.02 9.29 3.63
C GLU A 168 15.50 9.21 3.54
N ILE A 169 14.96 8.45 2.56
CA ILE A 169 13.52 8.17 2.47
C ILE A 169 13.02 7.50 3.74
N SER A 170 13.73 6.46 4.21
CA SER A 170 13.32 5.70 5.39
C SER A 170 13.32 6.56 6.65
N LYS A 171 14.30 7.46 6.78
CA LYS A 171 14.38 8.40 7.90
C LYS A 171 13.20 9.37 7.89
N ALA A 172 12.91 9.98 6.75
CA ALA A 172 11.80 10.92 6.64
C ALA A 172 10.44 10.23 6.87
N GLU A 173 10.24 9.01 6.36
CA GLU A 173 9.03 8.23 6.63
C GLU A 173 8.89 7.87 8.12
N SER A 174 9.98 7.56 8.82
CA SER A 174 9.97 7.33 10.26
C SER A 174 9.59 8.58 11.06
N GLU A 175 10.09 9.76 10.67
CA GLU A 175 9.74 11.04 11.32
C GLU A 175 8.26 11.38 11.12
N VAL A 176 7.72 11.11 9.93
CA VAL A 176 6.27 11.24 9.64
C VAL A 176 5.45 10.33 10.54
N GLU A 177 5.86 9.08 10.72
CA GLU A 177 5.12 8.13 11.55
C GLU A 177 5.11 8.54 13.03
N VAL A 178 6.23 9.08 13.54
CA VAL A 178 6.28 9.66 14.90
C VAL A 178 5.28 10.81 15.03
N LYS A 179 5.30 11.78 14.09
CA LYS A 179 4.39 12.94 14.11
C LYS A 179 2.92 12.54 14.01
N LYS A 180 2.63 11.53 13.20
CA LYS A 180 1.29 10.97 13.05
C LYS A 180 0.79 10.32 14.35
N ASN A 181 1.66 9.61 15.07
CA ASN A 181 1.30 9.01 16.35
C ASN A 181 1.12 10.05 17.45
N GLU A 182 1.96 11.11 17.47
CA GLU A 182 1.77 12.27 18.33
C GLU A 182 0.41 12.96 18.07
N GLU A 183 0.05 13.20 16.80
CA GLU A 183 -1.24 13.79 16.42
C GLU A 183 -2.42 12.91 16.87
N LYS A 184 -2.33 11.59 16.67
CA LYS A 184 -3.38 10.64 17.09
C LYS A 184 -3.57 10.62 18.61
N GLU A 185 -2.49 10.66 19.37
CA GLU A 185 -2.55 10.68 20.83
C GLU A 185 -3.10 12.00 21.35
N GLN A 186 -2.70 13.14 20.75
CA GLN A 186 -3.30 14.45 21.06
C GLN A 186 -4.81 14.46 20.77
N GLN A 187 -5.24 13.95 19.62
CA GLN A 187 -6.66 13.85 19.28
C GLN A 187 -7.42 12.97 20.26
N LYS A 188 -6.83 11.86 20.71
CA LYS A 188 -7.43 10.96 21.70
C LYS A 188 -7.57 11.63 23.06
N GLN A 189 -6.55 12.37 23.50
CA GLN A 189 -6.57 13.13 24.76
C GLN A 189 -7.59 14.27 24.70
N GLU A 190 -7.68 14.98 23.58
CA GLU A 190 -8.68 16.03 23.37
C GLU A 190 -10.10 15.47 23.33
N GLN A 191 -10.31 14.32 22.66
CA GLN A 191 -11.59 13.61 22.69
C GLN A 191 -11.95 13.16 24.11
N LEU A 192 -11.00 12.63 24.87
CA LEU A 192 -11.22 12.24 26.26
C LEU A 192 -11.58 13.46 27.12
N ALA A 193 -10.86 14.58 26.98
CA ALA A 193 -11.15 15.83 27.68
C ALA A 193 -12.55 16.38 27.31
N ASN A 194 -12.91 16.36 26.03
CA ASN A 194 -14.23 16.79 25.55
C ASN A 194 -15.36 15.89 26.09
N ASN A 195 -15.14 14.58 26.17
CA ASN A 195 -16.11 13.64 26.73
C ASN A 195 -16.26 13.81 28.24
N LEU A 196 -15.15 14.04 28.97
CA LEU A 196 -15.16 14.35 30.40
C LEU A 196 -15.90 15.67 30.68
N ASN A 197 -15.66 16.70 29.87
CA ASN A 197 -16.36 17.99 30.01
C ASN A 197 -17.86 17.87 29.73
N LYS A 198 -18.27 17.07 28.73
CA LYS A 198 -19.68 16.77 28.48
C LYS A 198 -20.32 16.01 29.64
N ALA A 199 -19.66 14.97 30.15
CA ALA A 199 -20.15 14.19 31.30
C ALA A 199 -20.29 15.05 32.57
N ASN A 200 -19.34 15.94 32.83
CA ASN A 200 -19.38 16.88 33.97
C ASN A 200 -20.50 17.92 33.83
N ASN A 201 -20.76 18.41 32.61
CA ASN A 201 -21.88 19.33 32.35
C ASN A 201 -23.24 18.64 32.49
N THR A 202 -23.38 17.36 32.09
CA THR A 202 -24.61 16.59 32.31
C THR A 202 -24.83 16.29 33.80
N ALA A 203 -23.79 15.88 34.54
CA ALA A 203 -23.86 15.62 35.97
C ALA A 203 -24.18 16.88 36.81
N ASN A 204 -23.64 18.04 36.43
CA ASN A 204 -23.97 19.32 37.08
C ASN A 204 -25.41 19.79 36.79
N ASN A 205 -25.92 19.52 35.58
CA ASN A 205 -27.31 19.83 35.24
C ASN A 205 -28.31 18.92 35.98
N ASP A 206 -28.00 17.64 36.16
CA ASP A 206 -28.84 16.71 36.92
C ASP A 206 -28.78 16.96 38.44
N ALA A 207 -27.61 17.33 38.98
CA ALA A 207 -27.47 17.73 40.38
C ALA A 207 -28.20 19.04 40.72
N ASN A 208 -28.19 20.02 39.81
CA ASN A 208 -28.97 21.27 39.98
C ASN A 208 -30.48 21.04 39.83
N LYS A 209 -30.91 20.08 38.99
CA LYS A 209 -32.32 19.69 38.84
C LYS A 209 -32.83 18.83 40.01
N ALA A 210 -31.95 18.07 40.66
CA ALA A 210 -32.27 17.32 41.89
C ALA A 210 -32.32 18.24 43.13
N LYS A 211 -31.44 19.25 43.23
CA LYS A 211 -31.53 20.28 44.28
C LYS A 211 -32.77 21.17 44.13
N ALA A 212 -33.14 21.55 42.90
CA ALA A 212 -34.37 22.29 42.65
C ALA A 212 -35.66 21.51 43.00
N LYS A 213 -35.62 20.16 42.97
CA LYS A 213 -36.74 19.30 43.42
C LYS A 213 -36.77 19.07 44.94
N GLN A 214 -35.62 19.12 45.63
CA GLN A 214 -35.57 19.05 47.10
C GLN A 214 -36.00 20.36 47.79
N ASP A 215 -35.83 21.50 47.12
CA ASP A 215 -36.23 22.82 47.65
C ASP A 215 -37.72 23.15 47.40
N GLU A 216 -38.40 22.50 46.45
CA GLU A 216 -39.86 22.61 46.26
C GLU A 216 -40.68 21.73 47.23
N ASP A 217 -40.19 20.53 47.58
CA ASP A 217 -40.93 19.59 48.43
C ASP A 217 -40.86 19.90 49.94
N SER A 218 -39.96 20.79 50.37
CA SER A 218 -39.77 21.14 51.79
C SER A 218 -40.63 22.34 52.27
N LYS A 219 -41.55 22.85 51.43
CA LYS A 219 -42.44 23.98 51.77
C LYS A 219 -43.92 23.67 51.98
N ASN A 220 -44.37 22.40 51.94
CA ASN A 220 -45.78 22.13 52.23
C ASN A 220 -46.03 20.86 53.07
N LYS A 221 -46.54 21.11 54.29
CA LYS A 221 -47.36 20.26 55.17
C LYS A 221 -46.68 19.35 56.20
N VAL A 222 -46.55 19.98 57.36
CA VAL A 222 -46.65 19.48 58.73
C VAL A 222 -47.98 18.71 59.00
N LYS A 223 -47.84 17.43 59.43
CA LYS A 223 -48.62 16.60 60.41
C LYS A 223 -50.07 16.10 60.11
N PRO A 224 -50.64 15.10 60.85
CA PRO A 224 -50.09 13.85 61.46
C PRO A 224 -51.08 12.61 61.49
N LYS A 225 -50.55 11.38 61.73
CA LYS A 225 -51.09 10.23 62.55
C LYS A 225 -50.26 8.97 62.23
N ALA A 226 -49.40 8.41 63.11
CA ALA A 226 -49.64 7.67 64.36
C ALA A 226 -50.50 6.40 64.15
N GLU A 227 -50.18 5.18 64.59
CA GLU A 227 -49.01 4.54 65.23
C GLU A 227 -49.40 3.05 65.42
N ASN A 228 -48.48 2.09 65.29
CA ASN A 228 -48.45 0.91 66.17
C ASN A 228 -47.18 0.07 65.95
N ASP A 229 -46.43 -0.06 67.06
CA ASP A 229 -45.74 -1.25 67.60
C ASP A 229 -44.98 -2.19 66.63
N ASN A 230 -43.73 -2.60 66.89
CA ASN A 230 -43.25 -3.11 68.18
C ASN A 230 -41.70 -3.12 68.22
N LYS A 231 -41.23 -3.11 69.47
CA LYS A 231 -39.88 -3.04 70.03
C LYS A 231 -38.79 -3.91 69.38
N ASN A 232 -37.65 -3.24 69.21
CA ASN A 232 -36.31 -3.56 69.74
C ASN A 232 -35.68 -4.93 69.41
N ILE A 233 -34.56 -4.88 68.67
CA ILE A 233 -33.26 -5.56 68.87
C ILE A 233 -32.42 -5.18 67.61
N GLN A 234 -31.54 -4.18 67.70
CA GLN A 234 -30.08 -4.35 67.86
C GLN A 234 -29.46 -5.50 67.03
N ASN A 235 -28.49 -5.14 66.18
CA ASN A 235 -27.51 -6.00 65.50
C ASN A 235 -27.98 -6.86 64.33
N ALA A 236 -27.90 -6.32 63.11
CA ALA A 236 -27.41 -7.01 61.91
C ALA A 236 -27.40 -6.03 60.72
N GLY A 237 -26.23 -5.79 60.12
CA GLY A 237 -26.11 -4.90 58.96
C GLY A 237 -24.71 -4.32 58.71
N LYS A 238 -23.73 -4.62 59.57
CA LYS A 238 -22.29 -4.44 59.27
C LYS A 238 -21.70 -5.54 58.38
N SER A 239 -22.53 -6.37 57.73
CA SER A 239 -22.08 -7.47 56.86
C SER A 239 -22.63 -7.26 55.46
N THR A 240 -21.98 -6.43 54.65
CA THR A 240 -22.12 -6.48 53.17
C THR A 240 -21.15 -5.56 52.43
N ASN A 241 -20.52 -4.56 53.08
CA ASN A 241 -19.64 -3.64 52.37
C ASN A 241 -18.17 -4.12 52.33
N GLU A 242 -17.61 -4.61 53.44
CA GLU A 242 -16.22 -5.10 53.46
C GLU A 242 -16.03 -6.41 52.69
N GLU A 243 -16.97 -7.35 52.81
CA GLU A 243 -16.92 -8.64 52.13
C GLU A 243 -17.11 -8.50 50.61
N TYR A 244 -17.97 -7.56 50.17
CA TYR A 244 -18.14 -7.22 48.76
C TYR A 244 -16.92 -6.49 48.18
N GLN A 245 -16.34 -5.54 48.93
CA GLN A 245 -15.10 -4.86 48.52
C GLN A 245 -13.90 -5.82 48.49
N ALA A 246 -13.80 -6.74 49.45
CA ALA A 246 -12.81 -7.81 49.46
C ALA A 246 -12.99 -8.77 48.27
N MET A 247 -14.23 -9.11 47.92
CA MET A 247 -14.55 -9.93 46.75
C MET A 247 -14.20 -9.23 45.43
N LEU A 248 -14.48 -7.94 45.29
CA LEU A 248 -14.10 -7.15 44.10
C LEU A 248 -12.58 -7.04 43.96
N LYS A 249 -11.87 -6.81 45.07
CA LYS A 249 -10.41 -6.74 45.10
C LYS A 249 -9.79 -8.10 44.75
N ALA A 250 -10.28 -9.19 45.34
CA ALA A 250 -9.82 -10.55 45.03
C ALA A 250 -10.09 -10.95 43.57
N LYS A 251 -11.23 -10.52 43.00
CA LYS A 251 -11.54 -10.73 41.58
C LYS A 251 -10.60 -9.93 40.67
N ALA A 252 -10.35 -8.65 40.99
CA ALA A 252 -9.43 -7.81 40.24
C ALA A 252 -7.98 -8.33 40.30
N GLU A 253 -7.53 -8.82 41.46
CA GLU A 253 -6.20 -9.43 41.62
C GLU A 253 -6.08 -10.76 40.87
N ASN A 254 -7.12 -11.60 40.85
CA ASN A 254 -7.13 -12.84 40.08
C ASN A 254 -7.14 -12.57 38.56
N ASP A 255 -7.92 -11.59 38.10
CA ASP A 255 -7.93 -11.17 36.69
C ASP A 255 -6.58 -10.54 36.28
N ALA A 256 -5.95 -9.76 37.16
CA ALA A 256 -4.61 -9.23 36.94
C ALA A 256 -3.56 -10.35 36.86
N ARG A 257 -3.61 -11.34 37.76
CA ARG A 257 -2.72 -12.50 37.73
C ARG A 257 -2.89 -13.30 36.43
N LYS A 258 -4.12 -13.56 36.00
CA LYS A 258 -4.40 -14.26 34.72
C LYS A 258 -3.89 -13.48 33.51
N ARG A 259 -4.01 -12.15 33.50
CA ARG A 259 -3.45 -11.30 32.43
C ARG A 259 -1.92 -11.34 32.43
N ASN A 260 -1.29 -11.27 33.59
CA ASN A 260 0.17 -11.34 33.72
C ASN A 260 0.71 -12.72 33.30
N GLU A 261 0.05 -13.80 33.69
CA GLU A 261 0.40 -15.16 33.25
C GLU A 261 0.21 -15.35 31.73
N ALA A 262 -0.87 -14.78 31.16
CA ALA A 262 -1.09 -14.81 29.71
C ALA A 262 -0.05 -13.96 28.94
N GLN A 263 0.34 -12.81 29.49
CA GLN A 263 1.40 -11.97 28.93
C GLN A 263 2.77 -12.67 29.00
N ALA A 264 3.12 -13.26 30.14
CA ALA A 264 4.37 -14.00 30.31
C ALA A 264 4.47 -15.20 29.34
N LYS A 265 3.39 -15.97 29.18
CA LYS A 265 3.34 -17.05 28.19
C LYS A 265 3.47 -16.54 26.76
N SER A 266 2.80 -15.42 26.42
CA SER A 266 2.91 -14.81 25.09
C SER A 266 4.32 -14.30 24.80
N GLU A 267 4.99 -13.71 25.78
CA GLU A 267 6.37 -13.24 25.66
C GLU A 267 7.36 -14.40 25.51
N GLU A 268 7.17 -15.48 26.27
CA GLU A 268 7.97 -16.70 26.14
C GLU A 268 7.80 -17.36 24.77
N ASP A 269 6.57 -17.45 24.27
CA ASP A 269 6.28 -17.97 22.93
C ASP A 269 6.91 -17.10 21.83
N LYS A 270 6.84 -15.77 21.95
CA LYS A 270 7.51 -14.84 21.04
C LYS A 270 9.03 -15.02 21.07
N ARG A 271 9.63 -15.18 22.26
CA ARG A 271 11.07 -15.40 22.42
C ARG A 271 11.51 -16.71 21.77
N ARG A 272 10.77 -17.79 21.99
CA ARG A 272 11.03 -19.11 21.40
C ARG A 272 10.91 -19.08 19.87
N LEU A 273 9.91 -18.38 19.34
CA LEU A 273 9.76 -18.19 17.90
C LEU A 273 10.92 -17.38 17.31
N ALA A 274 11.34 -16.30 17.98
CA ALA A 274 12.46 -15.48 17.56
C ALA A 274 13.79 -16.27 17.56
N GLU A 275 14.02 -17.09 18.59
CA GLU A 275 15.21 -17.94 18.68
C GLU A 275 15.22 -19.01 17.57
N ALA A 276 14.08 -19.64 17.29
CA ALA A 276 13.94 -20.60 16.20
C ALA A 276 14.20 -19.96 14.82
N LYS A 277 13.66 -18.75 14.57
CA LYS A 277 13.92 -18.00 13.34
C LYS A 277 15.40 -17.64 13.20
N ALA A 278 16.04 -17.17 14.28
CA ALA A 278 17.47 -16.84 14.26
C ALA A 278 18.35 -18.04 13.93
N LYS A 279 18.06 -19.22 14.53
CA LYS A 279 18.76 -20.47 14.22
C LYS A 279 18.57 -20.88 12.76
N GLN A 280 17.34 -20.79 12.25
CA GLN A 280 17.05 -21.11 10.85
C GLN A 280 17.80 -20.18 9.88
N GLU A 281 17.86 -18.88 10.17
CA GLU A 281 18.58 -17.92 9.34
C GLU A 281 20.10 -18.14 9.36
N GLU A 282 20.66 -18.51 10.51
CA GLU A 282 22.08 -18.88 10.61
C GLU A 282 22.42 -20.12 9.76
N GLU A 283 21.59 -21.16 9.83
CA GLU A 283 21.77 -22.37 9.02
C GLU A 283 21.60 -22.10 7.52
N MET A 284 20.65 -21.24 7.13
CA MET A 284 20.54 -20.77 5.74
C MET A 284 21.80 -20.04 5.28
N ARG A 285 22.38 -19.18 6.12
CA ARG A 285 23.62 -18.46 5.80
C ARG A 285 24.78 -19.43 5.57
N LYS A 286 24.93 -20.45 6.42
CA LYS A 286 25.93 -21.52 6.26
C LYS A 286 25.70 -22.32 4.98
N ALA A 287 24.45 -22.73 4.72
CA ALA A 287 24.09 -23.46 3.51
C ALA A 287 24.37 -22.64 2.24
N LYS A 288 24.10 -21.33 2.26
CA LYS A 288 24.42 -20.42 1.15
C LYS A 288 25.92 -20.30 0.92
N ALA A 289 26.72 -20.09 1.97
CA ALA A 289 28.18 -20.04 1.87
C ALA A 289 28.78 -21.35 1.34
N ALA A 290 28.19 -22.49 1.68
CA ALA A 290 28.60 -23.81 1.21
C ALA A 290 28.03 -24.20 -0.17
N GLY A 291 27.26 -23.34 -0.84
CA GLY A 291 26.59 -23.67 -2.11
C GLY A 291 25.46 -24.72 -2.01
N LYS A 292 25.02 -25.04 -0.80
CA LYS A 292 24.01 -26.07 -0.47
C LYS A 292 22.62 -25.49 -0.12
N LEU A 293 22.38 -24.21 -0.44
CA LEU A 293 21.13 -23.52 -0.11
C LEU A 293 19.90 -24.28 -0.64
N LYS A 294 19.96 -24.76 -1.89
CA LYS A 294 18.81 -25.40 -2.54
C LYS A 294 18.41 -26.73 -1.88
N SER A 295 19.39 -27.55 -1.53
CA SER A 295 19.17 -28.81 -0.83
C SER A 295 18.71 -28.59 0.61
N TYR A 296 19.26 -27.57 1.30
CA TYR A 296 18.83 -27.22 2.64
C TYR A 296 17.36 -26.80 2.65
N LEU A 297 16.96 -25.86 1.79
CA LEU A 297 15.57 -25.42 1.67
C LEU A 297 14.63 -26.59 1.32
N ALA A 298 15.04 -27.49 0.42
CA ALA A 298 14.23 -28.66 0.07
C ALA A 298 14.03 -29.65 1.24
N SER A 299 14.95 -29.68 2.21
CA SER A 299 14.86 -30.56 3.38
C SER A 299 13.89 -30.06 4.46
N ILE A 300 13.65 -28.74 4.52
CA ILE A 300 12.82 -28.12 5.56
C ILE A 300 11.47 -27.61 5.06
N TYR A 301 11.26 -27.57 3.73
CA TYR A 301 10.00 -27.20 3.10
C TYR A 301 9.43 -28.39 2.31
N PRO A 302 8.11 -28.63 2.37
CA PRO A 302 7.48 -29.69 1.58
C PRO A 302 7.63 -29.44 0.07
N ASN A 303 7.51 -30.49 -0.74
CA ASN A 303 7.39 -30.36 -2.19
C ASN A 303 6.19 -29.47 -2.54
N GLY A 304 6.38 -28.59 -3.52
CA GLY A 304 5.40 -27.57 -3.92
C GLY A 304 5.87 -26.16 -3.60
N ILE A 305 4.92 -25.24 -3.43
CA ILE A 305 5.21 -23.82 -3.22
C ILE A 305 4.80 -23.43 -1.80
N THR A 306 5.75 -22.99 -0.99
CA THR A 306 5.46 -22.35 0.31
C THR A 306 5.58 -20.84 0.18
N ILE A 307 4.57 -20.10 0.61
CA ILE A 307 4.54 -18.64 0.61
C ILE A 307 4.51 -18.15 2.06
N GLU A 308 5.59 -17.52 2.49
CA GLU A 308 5.72 -16.84 3.78
C GLU A 308 5.49 -15.35 3.57
N LYS A 309 4.45 -14.82 4.22
CA LYS A 309 4.10 -13.40 4.16
C LYS A 309 4.53 -12.71 5.44
N SER A 310 5.26 -11.61 5.29
CA SER A 310 5.62 -10.72 6.38
C SER A 310 5.30 -9.28 5.98
N LYS A 311 4.93 -8.47 6.98
CA LYS A 311 4.65 -7.05 6.77
C LYS A 311 5.15 -6.26 7.98
N ASP A 312 5.92 -5.22 7.69
CA ASP A 312 6.23 -4.15 8.64
C ASP A 312 5.68 -2.82 8.10
N ASP A 313 5.88 -1.72 8.84
CA ASP A 313 5.36 -0.39 8.47
C ASP A 313 6.00 0.18 7.18
N ARG A 314 7.18 -0.33 6.80
CA ARG A 314 8.00 0.17 5.68
C ARG A 314 7.92 -0.72 4.44
N LYS A 315 7.56 -2.00 4.58
CA LYS A 315 7.49 -2.96 3.49
C LYS A 315 6.59 -4.15 3.79
N GLU A 316 6.01 -4.69 2.74
CA GLU A 316 5.46 -6.04 2.68
C GLU A 316 6.46 -6.94 1.95
N SER A 317 6.59 -8.19 2.38
CA SER A 317 7.48 -9.16 1.74
C SER A 317 6.81 -10.53 1.63
N ASN A 318 6.75 -11.04 0.40
CA ASN A 318 6.26 -12.37 0.09
C ASN A 318 7.45 -13.25 -0.31
N ARG A 319 7.79 -14.23 0.52
CA ARG A 319 8.88 -15.17 0.29
C ARG A 319 8.32 -16.50 -0.20
N TYR A 320 8.71 -16.92 -1.40
CA TYR A 320 8.28 -18.14 -2.07
C TYR A 320 9.41 -19.16 -2.03
N ILE A 321 9.15 -20.32 -1.43
CA ILE A 321 10.03 -21.47 -1.53
C ILE A 321 9.40 -22.44 -2.53
N VAL A 322 10.03 -22.57 -3.70
CA VAL A 322 9.57 -23.46 -4.77
C VAL A 322 10.42 -24.72 -4.71
N ASN A 323 9.90 -25.80 -4.12
CA ASN A 323 10.58 -27.08 -3.96
C ASN A 323 10.07 -28.11 -4.98
N ARG A 324 10.94 -28.45 -5.93
CA ARG A 324 10.67 -29.43 -6.99
C ARG A 324 11.87 -30.36 -7.11
N ASP A 325 11.63 -31.65 -7.25
CA ASP A 325 12.67 -32.66 -7.44
C ASP A 325 13.79 -32.61 -6.37
N SER A 326 13.42 -32.33 -5.12
CA SER A 326 14.35 -32.18 -3.97
C SER A 326 15.37 -31.04 -4.11
N LEU A 327 15.07 -30.05 -4.95
CA LEU A 327 15.82 -28.80 -5.08
C LEU A 327 14.88 -27.61 -4.95
N ALA A 328 15.09 -26.81 -3.90
CA ALA A 328 14.26 -25.64 -3.65
C ALA A 328 14.97 -24.34 -4.02
N ASN A 329 14.27 -23.45 -4.71
CA ASN A 329 14.72 -22.07 -4.90
C ASN A 329 13.91 -21.14 -3.99
N GLU A 330 14.60 -20.16 -3.42
CA GLU A 330 13.97 -19.05 -2.72
C GLU A 330 13.71 -17.92 -3.72
N TYR A 331 12.50 -17.36 -3.67
CA TYR A 331 12.17 -16.10 -4.32
C TYR A 331 11.59 -15.14 -3.29
N ILE A 332 11.87 -13.84 -3.45
CA ILE A 332 11.33 -12.81 -2.55
C ILE A 332 10.78 -11.68 -3.40
N GLU A 333 9.51 -11.35 -3.20
CA GLU A 333 8.92 -10.08 -3.63
C GLU A 333 8.93 -9.12 -2.44
N VAL A 334 9.61 -7.99 -2.58
CA VAL A 334 9.64 -6.91 -1.58
C VAL A 334 8.86 -5.73 -2.12
N ILE A 335 7.80 -5.34 -1.43
CA ILE A 335 6.95 -4.20 -1.77
C ILE A 335 7.18 -3.13 -0.70
N HIS A 336 7.90 -2.07 -1.05
CA HIS A 336 8.14 -0.98 -0.12
C HIS A 336 6.93 -0.04 -0.03
N SER A 337 6.73 0.56 1.14
CA SER A 337 5.73 1.59 1.39
C SER A 337 5.92 2.79 0.45
N TRP A 338 7.16 3.13 0.07
CA TRP A 338 7.41 4.19 -0.89
C TRP A 338 7.02 3.85 -2.35
N GLY A 339 6.70 2.58 -2.65
CA GLY A 339 6.14 2.18 -3.94
C GLY A 339 6.95 1.17 -4.75
N GLY A 340 8.23 1.03 -4.43
CA GLY A 340 9.15 0.13 -5.12
C GLY A 340 8.81 -1.33 -4.92
N LYS A 341 8.92 -2.09 -6.00
CA LYS A 341 8.78 -3.55 -5.98
C LYS A 341 10.06 -4.18 -6.50
N TYR A 342 10.61 -5.11 -5.71
CA TYR A 342 11.84 -5.80 -6.02
C TYR A 342 11.63 -7.30 -5.95
N TYR A 343 12.32 -8.01 -6.84
CA TYR A 343 12.23 -9.45 -6.97
C TYR A 343 13.62 -10.04 -6.83
N PHE A 344 13.74 -11.09 -6.01
CA PHE A 344 14.99 -11.78 -5.76
C PHE A 344 14.83 -13.28 -5.99
N LYS A 345 15.91 -13.96 -6.40
CA LYS A 345 16.06 -15.41 -6.48
C LYS A 345 17.35 -15.79 -5.77
N ASN A 346 17.27 -16.58 -4.70
CA ASN A 346 18.41 -17.02 -3.89
C ASN A 346 19.31 -15.85 -3.42
N GLY A 347 18.71 -14.67 -3.24
CA GLY A 347 19.38 -13.42 -2.86
C GLY A 347 19.97 -12.60 -4.01
N GLU A 348 19.83 -13.03 -5.27
CA GLU A 348 20.18 -12.23 -6.44
C GLU A 348 18.94 -11.53 -7.02
N THR A 349 19.06 -10.30 -7.48
CA THR A 349 17.95 -9.55 -8.08
C THR A 349 17.54 -10.14 -9.43
N ILE A 350 16.24 -10.35 -9.63
CA ILE A 350 15.65 -10.83 -10.89
C ILE A 350 14.58 -9.86 -11.38
N SER A 351 14.04 -10.06 -12.58
CA SER A 351 12.89 -9.30 -13.07
C SER A 351 11.57 -9.88 -12.53
N ASN A 352 10.51 -9.08 -12.58
CA ASN A 352 9.15 -9.53 -12.27
C ASN A 352 8.72 -10.71 -13.17
N ILE A 353 9.16 -10.71 -14.43
CA ILE A 353 8.84 -11.77 -15.40
C ILE A 353 9.43 -13.10 -14.96
N ILE A 354 10.74 -13.12 -14.63
CA ILE A 354 11.42 -14.33 -14.14
C ILE A 354 10.71 -14.81 -12.87
N PHE A 355 10.41 -13.89 -11.95
CA PHE A 355 9.71 -14.20 -10.71
C PHE A 355 8.37 -14.87 -11.00
N LYS A 356 7.46 -14.21 -11.73
CA LYS A 356 6.12 -14.72 -12.06
C LYS A 356 6.17 -16.06 -12.79
N LYS A 357 7.12 -16.23 -13.71
CA LYS A 357 7.28 -17.47 -14.47
C LYS A 357 7.70 -18.62 -13.56
N GLU A 358 8.67 -18.39 -12.69
CA GLU A 358 9.29 -19.47 -11.90
C GLU A 358 8.54 -19.79 -10.60
N THR A 359 7.77 -18.84 -10.07
CA THR A 359 6.90 -19.05 -8.88
C THR A 359 5.49 -19.49 -9.21
N LYS A 360 5.16 -19.72 -10.49
CA LYS A 360 3.85 -20.21 -10.90
C LYS A 360 3.71 -21.70 -10.53
N PRO A 361 2.59 -22.12 -9.92
CA PRO A 361 2.29 -23.54 -9.73
C PRO A 361 2.22 -24.29 -11.06
N ILE A 362 2.78 -25.50 -11.11
CA ILE A 362 2.72 -26.39 -12.28
C ILE A 362 1.64 -27.47 -12.03
N GLY A 363 0.57 -27.47 -12.83
CA GLY A 363 -0.51 -28.44 -12.69
C GLY A 363 -1.25 -28.32 -11.34
N VAL A 364 -1.31 -29.41 -10.57
CA VAL A 364 -1.97 -29.50 -9.25
C VAL A 364 -0.97 -29.38 -8.08
N GLU A 365 0.17 -28.73 -8.31
CA GLU A 365 1.20 -28.52 -7.29
C GLU A 365 0.62 -27.80 -6.04
N PRO A 366 0.86 -28.33 -4.82
CA PRO A 366 0.29 -27.77 -3.61
C PRO A 366 0.91 -26.41 -3.26
N VAL A 367 0.08 -25.50 -2.74
CA VAL A 367 0.50 -24.16 -2.28
C VAL A 367 0.19 -24.01 -0.79
N TYR A 368 1.23 -23.76 0.00
CA TYR A 368 1.15 -23.57 1.45
C TYR A 368 1.31 -22.09 1.78
N ILE A 369 0.40 -21.49 2.56
CA ILE A 369 0.49 -20.07 2.96
C ILE A 369 0.77 -20.00 4.46
N LYS A 370 1.84 -19.29 4.83
CA LYS A 370 2.21 -18.97 6.21
C LYS A 370 2.18 -17.46 6.38
N ASN A 371 1.49 -16.99 7.42
CA ASN A 371 1.51 -15.58 7.82
C ASN A 371 2.42 -15.47 9.04
N GLU A 372 3.41 -14.58 8.99
CA GLU A 372 4.30 -14.29 10.11
C GLU A 372 3.81 -13.15 11.00
#